data_AF-A0A2I1H091-F1
#
_entry.id   AF-A0A2I1H091-F1
#
_cell.length_a   1.000
_cell.length_b   1.000
_cell.length_c   1.000
_cell.angle_alpha   90.00
_cell.angle_beta   90.00
_cell.angle_gamma   90.00
#
_symmetry.space_group_name_H-M   'P 1'
#
loop_
_entity.id
_entity.type
_entity.pdbx_description
1 polymer ?
#
loop_
_entity_poly.entity_id
_entity_poly.type
_entity_poly.pdbx_seq_one_letter_code
_entity_poly.pdbx_strand_id
1 'polypeptide(L)'
;MVKFFKTLEYTFSQREQAEKDLRSALETISSEEGELSSKAPEWLRNFDVMRKSSSAERHWTSTKVNEEREKTRALKLISAEKEEQHFFIVKSNIADEHDSASDDFRARIQERFNKRPSSFEESLHESDSNKKVKSSGQEQMSTGYSAPSPLSPQPGFKDLSSDDSRGPDLSLSDTEIVSSCPRRCSTPEDKIKTVNLDEVPSATTKTSLYVPSSPSTPDCNISE
;
A
#
# COMPACT_ATOMS: atom_id res chain seq x y z
N MET A 1 38.92 -2.04 -3.91
CA MET A 1 37.98 -1.10 -4.58
C MET A 1 36.53 -1.36 -4.22
N VAL A 2 35.86 -2.43 -4.69
CA VAL A 2 34.42 -2.66 -4.41
C VAL A 2 34.04 -2.59 -2.92
N LYS A 3 34.89 -3.11 -2.03
CA LYS A 3 34.68 -3.01 -0.58
C LYS A 3 34.58 -1.55 -0.09
N PHE A 4 35.43 -0.66 -0.60
CA PHE A 4 35.42 0.77 -0.24
C PHE A 4 34.08 1.41 -0.60
N PHE A 5 33.56 1.17 -1.80
CA PHE A 5 32.28 1.73 -2.22
C PHE A 5 31.10 1.18 -1.41
N LYS A 6 31.14 -0.12 -1.08
CA LYS A 6 30.12 -0.74 -0.23
C LYS A 6 30.11 -0.20 1.19
N THR A 7 31.29 0.02 1.78
CA THR A 7 31.41 0.54 3.15
C THR A 7 30.89 1.96 3.28
N LEU A 8 31.04 2.77 2.23
CA LEU A 8 30.60 4.16 2.20
C LEU A 8 29.20 4.34 1.58
N GLU A 9 28.51 3.23 1.27
CA GLU A 9 27.13 3.19 0.78
C GLU A 9 26.85 4.11 -0.43
N TYR A 10 27.81 4.23 -1.35
CA TYR A 10 27.62 5.05 -2.54
C TYR A 10 26.49 4.52 -3.43
N THR A 11 25.67 5.44 -3.92
CA THR A 11 24.67 5.17 -4.95
C THR A 11 25.30 5.13 -6.33
N PHE A 12 24.60 4.56 -7.30
CA PHE A 12 25.06 4.45 -8.68
C PHE A 12 25.29 5.83 -9.32
N SER A 13 24.43 6.82 -9.02
CA SER A 13 24.58 8.19 -9.53
C SER A 13 25.85 8.87 -9.01
N GLN A 14 26.41 8.40 -7.89
CA GLN A 14 27.63 8.92 -7.28
C GLN A 14 28.88 8.15 -7.69
N ARG A 15 28.81 7.26 -8.69
CA ARG A 15 29.96 6.44 -9.12
C ARG A 15 31.22 7.26 -9.38
N GLU A 16 31.12 8.35 -10.15
CA GLU A 16 32.28 9.19 -10.47
C GLU A 16 32.86 9.87 -9.23
N GLN A 17 31.99 10.32 -8.32
CA GLN A 17 32.40 10.90 -7.05
C GLN A 17 33.09 9.85 -6.17
N ALA A 18 32.54 8.64 -6.07
CA ALA A 18 33.14 7.53 -5.32
C ALA A 18 34.52 7.16 -5.86
N GLU A 19 34.69 7.13 -7.18
CA GLU A 19 35.98 6.89 -7.83
C GLU A 19 36.99 8.02 -7.51
N LYS A 20 36.54 9.29 -7.55
CA LYS A 20 37.36 10.44 -7.17
C LYS A 20 37.78 10.39 -5.69
N ASP A 21 36.85 10.06 -4.80
CA ASP A 21 37.10 9.99 -3.36
C ASP A 21 38.08 8.86 -3.03
N LEU A 22 37.94 7.71 -3.69
CA LEU A 22 38.91 6.62 -3.54
C LEU A 22 40.30 7.05 -4.02
N ARG A 23 40.39 7.76 -5.16
CA ARG A 23 41.67 8.25 -5.66
C ARG A 23 42.30 9.23 -4.68
N SER A 24 41.53 10.20 -4.18
CA SER A 24 42.00 11.17 -3.19
C SER A 24 42.48 10.48 -1.92
N ALA A 25 41.73 9.50 -1.41
CA ALA A 25 42.13 8.74 -0.22
C ALA A 25 43.45 7.99 -0.43
N LEU A 26 43.66 7.41 -1.62
CA LEU A 26 44.92 6.75 -1.95
C LEU A 26 46.08 7.74 -2.08
N GLU A 27 45.87 8.93 -2.63
CA GLU A 27 46.88 9.99 -2.71
C GLU A 27 47.27 10.49 -1.31
N THR A 28 46.31 10.63 -0.40
CA THR A 28 46.55 10.96 1.01
C THR A 28 47.37 9.87 1.70
N ILE A 29 46.95 8.60 1.60
CA ILE A 29 47.66 7.47 2.21
C ILE A 29 49.09 7.36 1.66
N SER A 30 49.30 7.64 0.37
CA SER A 30 50.62 7.62 -0.26
C SER A 30 51.54 8.73 0.24
N SER A 31 51.00 9.79 0.81
CA SER A 31 51.78 10.95 1.30
C SER A 31 52.07 10.87 2.79
N GLU A 32 51.34 10.03 3.52
CA GLU A 32 51.50 9.80 4.95
C GLU A 32 52.52 8.69 5.23
N GLU A 33 53.16 8.71 6.41
CA GLU A 33 54.05 7.63 6.85
C GLU A 33 53.18 6.54 7.51
N GLY A 34 53.06 5.37 6.88
CA GLY A 34 52.24 4.28 7.39
C GLY A 34 52.37 2.97 6.61
N GLU A 35 51.89 1.87 7.18
CA GLU A 35 52.00 0.52 6.58
C GLU A 35 51.42 0.45 5.16
N LEU A 36 50.33 1.19 4.92
CA LEU A 36 49.64 1.24 3.62
C LEU A 36 50.28 2.23 2.64
N SER A 37 51.11 3.15 3.12
CA SER A 37 51.78 4.17 2.29
C SER A 37 52.67 3.55 1.23
N SER A 38 53.40 2.49 1.59
CA SER A 38 54.24 1.74 0.64
C SER A 38 53.45 1.07 -0.51
N LYS A 39 52.16 0.77 -0.30
CA LYS A 39 51.29 0.08 -1.28
C LYS A 39 50.38 1.03 -2.06
N ALA A 40 50.07 2.19 -1.50
CA ALA A 40 49.18 3.18 -2.14
C ALA A 40 49.64 3.63 -3.54
N PRO A 41 50.94 3.85 -3.82
CA PRO A 41 51.42 4.15 -5.17
C PRO A 41 51.13 3.04 -6.17
N GLU A 42 51.25 1.77 -5.76
CA GLU A 42 50.95 0.61 -6.61
C GLU A 42 49.46 0.57 -6.95
N TRP A 43 48.60 0.79 -5.95
CA TRP A 43 47.16 0.87 -6.15
C TRP A 43 46.75 2.05 -7.03
N LEU A 44 47.41 3.19 -6.91
CA LEU A 44 47.21 4.35 -7.80
C LEU A 44 47.61 4.04 -9.23
N ARG A 45 48.75 3.38 -9.46
CA ARG A 45 49.16 2.95 -10.81
C ARG A 45 48.16 1.99 -11.45
N ASN A 46 47.60 1.08 -10.66
CA ASN A 46 46.61 0.10 -11.11
C ASN A 46 45.16 0.61 -11.03
N PHE A 47 44.94 1.87 -10.67
CA PHE A 47 43.62 2.41 -10.38
C PHE A 47 42.68 2.28 -11.59
N ASP A 48 43.14 2.67 -12.78
CA ASP A 48 42.33 2.58 -14.00
C ASP A 48 41.96 1.14 -14.37
N VAL A 49 42.86 0.18 -14.11
CA VAL A 49 42.60 -1.24 -14.33
C VAL A 49 41.56 -1.76 -13.33
N MET A 50 41.69 -1.40 -12.05
CA MET A 50 40.71 -1.76 -11.03
C MET A 50 39.34 -1.12 -11.29
N ARG A 51 39.33 0.13 -11.73
CA ARG A 51 38.13 0.90 -12.10
C ARG A 51 37.31 0.23 -13.19
N LYS A 52 38.00 -0.26 -14.22
CA LYS A 52 37.42 -0.96 -15.38
C LYS A 52 37.35 -2.48 -15.18
N SER A 53 37.62 -2.98 -13.98
CA SER A 53 37.55 -4.41 -13.73
C SER A 53 36.11 -4.92 -13.79
N SER A 54 35.94 -6.15 -14.26
CA SER A 54 34.62 -6.82 -14.31
C SER A 54 33.93 -6.85 -12.94
N SER A 55 34.70 -6.93 -11.86
CA SER A 55 34.19 -6.90 -10.48
C SER A 55 33.56 -5.54 -10.13
N ALA A 56 34.18 -4.44 -10.55
CA ALA A 56 33.70 -3.09 -10.33
C ALA A 56 32.47 -2.79 -11.19
N GLU A 57 32.50 -3.17 -12.46
CA GLU A 57 31.36 -3.03 -13.36
C GLU A 57 30.16 -3.82 -12.87
N ARG A 58 30.37 -5.09 -12.47
CA ARG A 58 29.29 -5.91 -11.89
C ARG A 58 28.72 -5.28 -10.63
N HIS A 59 29.56 -4.73 -9.77
CA HIS A 59 29.09 -4.01 -8.58
C HIS A 59 28.19 -2.83 -8.95
N TRP A 60 28.66 -1.94 -9.83
CA TRP A 60 27.89 -0.75 -10.21
C TRP A 60 26.60 -1.08 -10.95
N THR A 61 26.63 -2.04 -11.88
CA THR A 61 25.42 -2.53 -12.54
C THR A 61 24.44 -3.12 -11.53
N SER A 62 24.93 -3.90 -10.56
CA SER A 62 24.09 -4.44 -9.50
C SER A 62 23.48 -3.33 -8.63
N THR A 63 24.26 -2.32 -8.25
CA THR A 63 23.78 -1.18 -7.46
C THR A 63 22.67 -0.43 -8.22
N LYS A 64 22.88 -0.14 -9.51
CA LYS A 64 21.87 0.50 -10.37
C LYS A 64 20.57 -0.29 -10.43
N VAL A 65 20.66 -1.59 -10.71
CA VAL A 65 19.48 -2.46 -10.80
C VAL A 65 18.75 -2.53 -9.46
N ASN A 66 19.49 -2.58 -8.35
CA ASN A 66 18.89 -2.60 -7.03
C ASN A 66 18.14 -1.31 -6.71
N GLU A 67 18.74 -0.14 -6.99
CA GLU A 67 18.08 1.17 -6.83
C GLU A 67 16.78 1.26 -7.62
N GLU A 68 16.78 0.87 -8.90
CA GLU A 68 15.57 0.85 -9.73
C GLU A 68 14.51 -0.12 -9.19
N ARG A 69 14.95 -1.27 -8.66
CA ARG A 69 14.06 -2.24 -8.05
C ARG A 69 13.40 -1.71 -6.78
N GLU A 70 14.16 -1.04 -5.91
CA GLU A 70 13.60 -0.43 -4.69
C GLU A 70 12.62 0.70 -5.03
N LYS A 71 12.97 1.58 -5.99
CA LYS A 71 12.05 2.61 -6.49
C LYS A 71 10.74 2.01 -6.99
N THR A 72 10.83 0.94 -7.79
CA THR A 72 9.66 0.25 -8.33
C THR A 72 8.80 -0.37 -7.23
N ARG A 73 9.42 -0.99 -6.22
CA ARG A 73 8.69 -1.56 -5.08
C ARG A 73 7.96 -0.47 -4.29
N ALA A 74 8.61 0.65 -4.01
CA ALA A 74 8.00 1.77 -3.31
C ALA A 74 6.79 2.31 -4.09
N LEU A 75 6.92 2.50 -5.41
CA LEU A 75 5.81 2.95 -6.25
C LEU A 75 4.63 1.98 -6.25
N LYS A 76 4.90 0.67 -6.29
CA LYS A 76 3.84 -0.35 -6.21
C LYS A 76 3.10 -0.30 -4.88
N LEU A 77 3.81 -0.13 -3.77
CA LEU A 77 3.21 0.01 -2.45
C LEU A 77 2.28 1.24 -2.41
N ILE A 78 2.78 2.40 -2.85
CA ILE A 78 2.00 3.64 -2.90
C ILE A 78 0.78 3.49 -3.80
N SER A 79 0.91 2.82 -4.95
CA SER A 79 -0.22 2.58 -5.85
C SER A 79 -1.29 1.70 -5.21
N ALA A 80 -0.89 0.62 -4.53
CA ALA A 80 -1.82 -0.27 -3.85
C ALA A 80 -2.56 0.44 -2.71
N GLU A 81 -1.86 1.26 -1.92
CA GLU A 81 -2.47 2.08 -0.88
C GLU A 81 -3.49 3.07 -1.45
N LYS A 82 -3.16 3.74 -2.56
CA LYS A 82 -4.09 4.67 -3.23
C LYS A 82 -5.34 3.96 -3.75
N GLU A 83 -5.20 2.75 -4.28
CA GLU A 83 -6.32 1.93 -4.74
C GLU A 83 -7.24 1.54 -3.57
N GLU A 84 -6.66 1.16 -2.42
CA GLU A 84 -7.41 0.86 -1.21
C GLU A 84 -8.15 2.09 -0.68
N GLN A 85 -7.49 3.25 -0.60
CA GLN A 85 -8.13 4.50 -0.20
C GLN A 85 -9.30 4.85 -1.13
N HIS A 86 -9.11 4.72 -2.44
CA HIS A 86 -10.16 4.98 -3.42
C HIS A 86 -11.36 4.03 -3.22
N PHE A 87 -11.11 2.75 -2.94
CA PHE A 87 -12.16 1.79 -2.64
C PHE A 87 -13.00 2.19 -1.42
N PHE A 88 -12.36 2.65 -0.34
CA PHE A 88 -13.08 3.13 0.84
C PHE A 88 -13.91 4.39 0.55
N ILE A 89 -13.36 5.34 -0.20
CA ILE A 89 -14.08 6.56 -0.60
C ILE A 89 -15.35 6.19 -1.38
N VAL A 90 -15.24 5.32 -2.39
CA VAL A 90 -16.39 4.88 -3.18
C VAL A 90 -17.45 4.21 -2.30
N LYS A 91 -17.03 3.33 -1.38
CA LYS A 91 -17.96 2.68 -0.45
C LYS A 91 -18.65 3.66 0.49
N SER A 92 -17.92 4.65 1.01
CA SER A 92 -18.49 5.71 1.85
C SER A 92 -19.54 6.49 1.09
N ASN A 93 -19.21 6.95 -0.13
CA ASN A 93 -20.14 7.72 -0.95
C ASN A 93 -21.44 6.96 -1.25
N ILE A 94 -21.35 5.64 -1.50
CA ILE A 94 -22.54 4.79 -1.71
C ILE A 94 -23.39 4.72 -0.43
N ALA A 95 -22.77 4.60 0.73
CA ALA A 95 -23.48 4.58 2.01
C ALA A 95 -24.17 5.93 2.28
N ASP A 96 -23.47 7.04 2.05
CA ASP A 96 -24.00 8.39 2.24
C ASP A 96 -25.18 8.67 1.29
N GLU A 97 -25.10 8.22 0.03
CA GLU A 97 -26.21 8.30 -0.93
C GLU A 97 -27.41 7.47 -0.47
N HIS A 98 -27.16 6.25 0.00
CA HIS A 98 -28.23 5.36 0.48
C HIS A 98 -28.92 5.95 1.73
N ASP A 99 -28.16 6.50 2.68
CA ASP A 99 -28.69 7.14 3.88
C ASP A 99 -29.52 8.37 3.52
N SER A 100 -29.01 9.22 2.62
CA SER A 100 -29.74 10.39 2.11
C SER A 100 -31.05 9.99 1.42
N ALA A 101 -31.02 8.97 0.57
CA ALA A 101 -32.21 8.47 -0.12
C ALA A 101 -33.24 7.85 0.85
N SER A 102 -32.76 7.15 1.88
CA SER A 102 -33.60 6.57 2.93
C SER A 102 -34.29 7.66 3.78
N ASP A 103 -33.55 8.69 4.16
CA ASP A 103 -34.09 9.83 4.91
C ASP A 103 -35.13 10.60 4.09
N ASP A 104 -34.86 10.85 2.81
CA ASP A 104 -35.82 11.44 1.88
C ASP A 104 -37.10 10.60 1.77
N PHE A 105 -36.97 9.28 1.68
CA PHE A 105 -38.11 8.38 1.65
C PHE A 105 -38.93 8.46 2.94
N ARG A 106 -38.27 8.40 4.10
CA ARG A 106 -38.93 8.51 5.41
C ARG A 106 -39.65 9.85 5.56
N ALA A 107 -39.03 10.95 5.16
CA ALA A 107 -39.62 12.28 5.18
C ALA A 107 -40.91 12.35 4.33
N ARG A 108 -40.88 11.79 3.11
CA ARG A 108 -42.06 11.72 2.23
C ARG A 108 -43.20 10.89 2.82
N ILE A 109 -42.88 9.77 3.46
CA ILE A 109 -43.90 8.96 4.15
C ILE A 109 -44.52 9.74 5.30
N GLN A 110 -43.70 10.38 6.14
CA GLN A 110 -44.18 11.17 7.27
C GLN A 110 -45.05 12.36 6.81
N GLU A 111 -44.67 13.04 5.73
CA GLU A 111 -45.49 14.09 5.13
C GLU A 111 -46.88 13.59 4.71
N ARG A 112 -46.98 12.39 4.12
CA ARG A 112 -48.27 11.78 3.75
C ARG A 112 -49.15 11.48 4.97
N PHE A 113 -48.56 11.01 6.07
CA PHE A 113 -49.29 10.76 7.31
C PHE A 113 -49.76 12.07 7.97
N ASN A 114 -48.92 13.10 7.95
CA ASN A 114 -49.25 14.42 8.52
C ASN A 114 -50.28 15.20 7.69
N LYS A 115 -50.42 14.91 6.39
CA LYS A 115 -51.42 15.51 5.49
C LYS A 115 -52.76 14.77 5.47
N ARG A 116 -52.95 13.72 6.27
CA ARG A 116 -54.26 13.06 6.38
C ARG A 116 -55.23 14.03 7.05
N PRO A 117 -56.33 14.44 6.40
CA PRO A 117 -57.27 15.36 7.02
C PRO A 117 -57.85 14.70 8.27
N SER A 118 -57.90 15.48 9.35
CA SER A 118 -58.52 15.21 10.66
C SER A 118 -60.05 14.99 10.57
N SER A 119 -60.56 14.45 9.47
CA SER A 119 -61.99 14.25 9.23
C SER A 119 -62.45 12.80 9.41
N PHE A 120 -61.66 11.97 10.13
CA PHE A 120 -62.06 10.59 10.46
C PHE A 120 -62.23 10.34 11.97
N GLU A 121 -62.11 11.35 12.83
CA GLU A 121 -62.36 11.21 14.27
C GLU A 121 -63.72 11.77 14.73
N GLU A 122 -64.70 11.86 13.83
CA GLU A 122 -66.05 12.28 14.20
C GLU A 122 -67.11 11.32 13.66
N SER A 123 -67.02 10.05 14.04
CA SER A 123 -68.17 9.15 14.07
C SER A 123 -67.80 7.86 14.81
N LEU A 124 -67.88 7.89 16.14
CA LEU A 124 -68.17 6.73 17.00
C LEU A 124 -68.42 7.21 18.43
N HIS A 125 -69.37 8.13 18.57
CA HIS A 125 -70.25 8.09 19.73
C HIS A 125 -71.47 7.27 19.30
N GLU A 126 -71.91 6.38 20.20
CA GLU A 126 -73.16 5.61 20.16
C GLU A 126 -73.05 4.18 19.61
N SER A 127 -72.68 3.24 20.48
CA SER A 127 -73.65 2.29 21.05
C SER A 127 -72.94 1.22 21.87
N ASP A 128 -73.02 1.36 23.20
CA ASP A 128 -72.93 0.24 24.12
C ASP A 128 -74.06 -0.76 23.79
N SER A 129 -73.70 -1.95 23.29
CA SER A 129 -74.48 -3.16 23.57
C SER A 129 -73.70 -4.42 23.23
N ASN A 130 -73.33 -5.12 24.31
CA ASN A 130 -73.18 -6.58 24.42
C ASN A 130 -73.47 -7.41 23.16
N LYS A 131 -72.47 -8.12 22.66
CA LYS A 131 -72.65 -9.51 22.19
C LYS A 131 -71.33 -10.29 22.17
N LYS A 132 -71.23 -11.15 23.17
CA LYS A 132 -70.36 -12.32 23.27
C LYS A 132 -70.67 -13.29 22.12
N VAL A 133 -69.71 -13.51 21.22
CA VAL A 133 -69.66 -14.72 20.38
C VAL A 133 -68.20 -15.21 20.32
N LYS A 134 -68.05 -16.48 20.65
CA LYS A 134 -66.82 -17.26 20.65
C LYS A 134 -66.41 -17.65 19.22
N SER A 135 -65.10 -17.78 19.06
CA SER A 135 -64.39 -18.89 18.39
C SER A 135 -64.21 -18.91 16.87
N SER A 136 -62.95 -19.19 16.53
CA SER A 136 -62.37 -19.99 15.44
C SER A 136 -62.35 -19.42 14.03
N GLY A 137 -61.13 -19.16 13.57
CA GLY A 137 -60.75 -19.09 12.16
C GLY A 137 -59.24 -18.96 12.05
N GLN A 138 -58.55 -20.09 11.85
CA GLN A 138 -57.16 -20.14 11.40
C GLN A 138 -57.01 -19.32 10.12
N GLU A 139 -55.92 -18.57 9.99
CA GLU A 139 -55.17 -18.56 8.73
C GLU A 139 -53.71 -18.18 9.01
N GLN A 140 -52.85 -19.17 8.79
CA GLN A 140 -51.41 -19.02 8.72
C GLN A 140 -51.08 -18.36 7.38
N MET A 141 -50.25 -17.31 7.38
CA MET A 141 -49.39 -17.03 6.23
C MET A 141 -47.97 -16.78 6.71
N SER A 142 -47.16 -17.80 6.44
CA SER A 142 -45.72 -17.84 6.50
C SER A 142 -45.17 -17.23 5.21
N THR A 143 -44.38 -16.16 5.33
CA THR A 143 -43.41 -15.70 4.31
C THR A 143 -42.28 -15.04 5.12
N GLY A 144 -41.08 -15.60 5.26
CA GLY A 144 -40.28 -16.27 4.24
C GLY A 144 -39.25 -15.28 3.69
N TYR A 145 -38.35 -14.76 4.54
CA TYR A 145 -37.15 -14.06 4.09
C TYR A 145 -35.93 -14.73 4.72
N SER A 146 -35.33 -15.62 3.92
CA SER A 146 -34.00 -16.17 4.16
C SER A 146 -32.96 -15.08 4.03
N ALA A 147 -32.15 -14.89 5.07
CA ALA A 147 -30.93 -14.12 5.00
C ALA A 147 -29.94 -14.81 4.02
N PRO A 148 -29.26 -14.09 3.12
CA PRO A 148 -28.17 -14.69 2.36
C PRO A 148 -26.96 -14.88 3.28
N SER A 149 -26.56 -16.13 3.50
CA SER A 149 -25.29 -16.45 4.16
C SER A 149 -24.10 -16.04 3.28
N PRO A 150 -22.98 -15.61 3.90
CA PRO A 150 -21.79 -15.15 3.18
C PRO A 150 -21.09 -16.32 2.47
N LEU A 151 -20.77 -16.11 1.19
CA LEU A 151 -19.96 -17.02 0.39
C LEU A 151 -18.58 -17.19 1.03
N SER A 152 -18.31 -18.39 1.55
CA SER A 152 -16.95 -18.82 1.88
C SER A 152 -16.19 -19.17 0.61
N PRO A 153 -14.85 -18.99 0.58
CA PRO A 153 -14.04 -19.18 -0.62
C PRO A 153 -13.76 -20.66 -0.88
N GLN A 154 -14.01 -21.10 -2.12
CA GLN A 154 -13.57 -22.40 -2.62
C GLN A 154 -12.12 -22.30 -3.12
N PRO A 155 -11.24 -23.24 -2.73
CA PRO A 155 -9.91 -23.38 -3.29
C PRO A 155 -9.93 -24.37 -4.47
N GLY A 156 -9.17 -24.06 -5.53
CA GLY A 156 -8.67 -25.08 -6.45
C GLY A 156 -8.85 -24.77 -7.92
N PHE A 157 -7.76 -24.33 -8.56
CA PHE A 157 -7.37 -24.84 -9.87
C PHE A 157 -5.83 -24.98 -9.88
N LYS A 158 -5.38 -26.23 -9.84
CA LYS A 158 -4.10 -26.65 -10.40
C LYS A 158 -4.41 -27.10 -11.82
N ASP A 159 -3.64 -26.64 -12.82
CA ASP A 159 -2.71 -27.52 -13.54
C ASP A 159 -2.15 -26.90 -14.83
N LEU A 160 -0.84 -27.09 -14.99
CA LEU A 160 -0.11 -27.46 -16.21
C LEU A 160 -0.03 -26.45 -17.37
N SER A 161 1.15 -25.83 -17.52
CA SER A 161 1.88 -25.90 -18.78
C SER A 161 3.38 -26.00 -18.53
N SER A 162 3.93 -27.13 -18.98
CA SER A 162 5.36 -27.43 -19.15
C SER A 162 5.79 -26.99 -20.55
N ASP A 163 6.98 -26.39 -20.66
CA ASP A 163 7.99 -26.58 -21.74
C ASP A 163 9.12 -25.57 -21.46
N ASP A 164 10.25 -25.96 -20.88
CA ASP A 164 11.37 -26.76 -21.41
C ASP A 164 12.22 -26.00 -22.44
N SER A 165 13.39 -25.56 -21.98
CA SER A 165 14.56 -25.22 -22.79
C SER A 165 15.82 -25.37 -21.93
N ARG A 166 16.39 -26.58 -21.98
CA ARG A 166 17.83 -26.95 -21.84
C ARG A 166 18.77 -25.79 -22.20
N GLY A 167 19.90 -25.48 -21.56
CA GLY A 167 20.85 -26.10 -20.60
C GLY A 167 22.10 -25.15 -20.59
N PRO A 168 23.34 -25.52 -20.19
CA PRO A 168 23.78 -26.70 -19.46
C PRO A 168 24.63 -26.39 -18.19
N ASP A 169 24.64 -27.38 -17.29
CA ASP A 169 25.81 -28.02 -16.65
C ASP A 169 26.94 -27.16 -16.04
N LEU A 170 26.96 -27.07 -14.70
CA LEU A 170 28.20 -27.00 -13.94
C LEU A 170 28.06 -27.81 -12.63
N SER A 171 28.72 -28.95 -12.64
CA SER A 171 29.09 -29.80 -11.52
C SER A 171 29.61 -29.02 -10.30
N LEU A 172 29.03 -29.22 -9.12
CA LEU A 172 29.68 -28.98 -7.85
C LEU A 172 29.34 -30.10 -6.86
N SER A 173 30.39 -30.80 -6.47
CA SER A 173 30.50 -31.92 -5.56
C SER A 173 30.15 -31.57 -4.12
N ASP A 174 29.48 -32.53 -3.47
CA ASP A 174 29.61 -32.98 -2.07
C ASP A 174 30.04 -31.96 -1.01
N THR A 175 29.11 -31.62 -0.12
CA THR A 175 29.41 -31.46 1.31
C THR A 175 28.18 -31.74 2.16
N GLU A 176 28.44 -32.37 3.29
CA GLU A 176 27.54 -33.15 4.13
C GLU A 176 26.48 -32.31 4.86
N ILE A 177 25.26 -32.85 4.92
CA ILE A 177 24.16 -32.33 5.72
C ILE A 177 24.30 -32.90 7.14
N VAL A 178 24.79 -32.09 8.08
CA VAL A 178 24.64 -32.36 9.51
C VAL A 178 23.49 -31.54 10.07
N SER A 179 22.40 -32.27 10.31
CA SER A 179 21.23 -31.87 11.08
C SER A 179 21.62 -31.51 12.51
N SER A 180 21.27 -30.31 12.96
CA SER A 180 21.01 -30.04 14.37
C SER A 180 19.99 -28.90 14.53
N CYS A 181 18.79 -29.27 14.99
CA CYS A 181 17.84 -28.32 15.58
C CYS A 181 18.40 -27.77 16.89
N PRO A 182 18.05 -26.52 17.22
CA PRO A 182 17.63 -26.23 18.59
C PRO A 182 16.25 -25.57 18.60
N ARG A 183 15.32 -26.23 19.31
CA ARG A 183 14.12 -25.59 19.86
C ARG A 183 14.54 -24.50 20.85
N ARG A 184 14.00 -23.30 20.70
CA ARG A 184 13.75 -22.40 21.84
C ARG A 184 12.44 -21.64 21.63
N CYS A 185 11.50 -21.88 22.54
CA CYS A 185 10.35 -21.03 22.77
C CYS A 185 10.83 -19.72 23.42
N SER A 186 10.41 -18.57 22.90
CA SER A 186 10.43 -17.31 23.65
C SER A 186 9.28 -16.43 23.16
N THR A 187 8.30 -16.25 24.05
CA THR A 187 7.31 -15.18 24.05
C THR A 187 8.01 -13.82 24.19
N PRO A 188 7.57 -12.76 23.49
CA PRO A 188 7.77 -11.40 23.94
C PRO A 188 6.52 -10.93 24.69
N GLU A 189 6.69 -10.61 25.97
CA GLU A 189 5.72 -9.85 26.75
C GLU A 189 5.63 -8.42 26.18
N ASP A 190 4.42 -8.05 25.77
CA ASP A 190 4.05 -6.70 25.37
C ASP A 190 4.26 -5.73 26.52
N LYS A 191 5.20 -4.79 26.34
CA LYS A 191 5.27 -3.56 27.14
C LYS A 191 4.62 -2.44 26.34
N ILE A 192 3.30 -2.34 26.44
CA ILE A 192 2.55 -1.18 25.96
C ILE A 192 2.88 -0.01 26.89
N LYS A 193 3.72 0.93 26.43
CA LYS A 193 3.82 2.26 27.04
C LYS A 193 2.57 3.04 26.64
N THR A 194 1.69 3.29 27.61
CA THR A 194 0.65 4.32 27.49
C THR A 194 1.31 5.68 27.38
N VAL A 195 1.20 6.31 26.21
CA VAL A 195 1.54 7.72 26.00
C VAL A 195 0.32 8.54 26.41
N ASN A 196 0.48 9.45 27.37
CA ASN A 196 -0.56 10.40 27.77
C ASN A 196 -0.91 11.29 26.57
N LEU A 197 -2.21 11.36 26.22
CA LEU A 197 -2.76 12.07 25.06
C LEU A 197 -3.15 13.53 25.36
N ASP A 198 -2.72 14.12 26.48
CA ASP A 198 -3.22 15.42 26.94
C ASP A 198 -2.45 16.65 26.44
N GLU A 199 -1.54 16.52 25.48
CA GLU A 199 -0.88 17.69 24.88
C GLU A 199 -0.69 17.53 23.37
N VAL A 200 -1.79 17.73 22.64
CA VAL A 200 -1.71 18.01 21.20
C VAL A 200 -1.88 19.52 21.01
N PRO A 201 -0.81 20.27 20.64
CA PRO A 201 -0.99 21.66 20.25
C PRO A 201 -1.79 21.71 18.93
N SER A 202 -2.92 22.42 18.96
CA SER A 202 -3.74 22.70 17.78
C SER A 202 -2.93 23.51 16.76
N ALA A 203 -2.32 22.83 15.79
CA ALA A 203 -1.73 23.47 14.63
C ALA A 203 -2.81 23.60 13.54
N THR A 204 -3.43 24.78 13.44
CA THR A 204 -4.34 25.14 12.36
C THR A 204 -3.53 25.29 11.06
N THR A 205 -3.43 24.22 10.26
CA THR A 205 -2.84 24.29 8.92
C THR A 205 -3.88 24.85 7.94
N LYS A 206 -3.71 26.11 7.56
CA LYS A 206 -4.51 26.78 6.53
C LYS A 206 -4.10 26.22 5.16
N THR A 207 -4.86 25.25 4.67
CA THR A 207 -4.67 24.68 3.33
C THR A 207 -5.19 25.67 2.29
N SER A 208 -4.28 26.38 1.61
CA SER A 208 -4.62 27.23 0.46
C SER A 208 -4.82 26.33 -0.77
N LEU A 209 -6.07 26.18 -1.21
CA LEU A 209 -6.40 25.46 -2.43
C LEU A 209 -5.96 26.30 -3.64
N TYR A 210 -4.86 25.90 -4.26
CA TYR A 210 -4.43 26.43 -5.55
C TYR A 210 -5.34 25.87 -6.65
N VAL A 211 -6.10 26.74 -7.31
CA VAL A 211 -6.90 26.42 -8.51
C VAL A 211 -6.05 26.79 -9.73
N PRO A 212 -5.62 25.83 -10.57
CA PRO A 212 -4.90 26.14 -11.79
C PRO A 212 -5.85 26.79 -12.81
N SER A 213 -5.52 28.00 -13.26
CA SER A 213 -6.20 28.64 -14.39
C SER A 213 -5.98 27.81 -15.66
N SER A 214 -7.06 27.51 -16.36
CA SER A 214 -7.01 26.77 -17.64
C SER A 214 -6.19 27.55 -18.68
N PRO A 215 -5.39 26.87 -19.52
CA PRO A 215 -4.63 27.52 -20.57
C PRO A 215 -5.59 28.06 -21.65
N SER A 216 -5.46 29.36 -21.97
CA SER A 216 -6.11 29.96 -23.14
C SER A 216 -5.65 29.25 -24.41
N THR A 217 -6.62 28.80 -25.21
CA THR A 217 -6.40 28.34 -26.58
C THR A 217 -5.89 29.50 -27.45
N PRO A 218 -4.85 29.30 -28.28
CA PRO A 218 -4.43 30.32 -29.24
C PRO A 218 -5.41 30.38 -30.41
N ASP A 219 -5.86 31.59 -30.75
CA ASP A 219 -6.64 31.87 -31.95
C ASP A 219 -5.82 31.57 -33.21
N CYS A 220 -6.23 30.55 -33.95
CA CYS A 220 -5.74 30.30 -35.30
C CYS A 220 -6.41 31.28 -36.27
N ASN A 221 -5.85 32.48 -36.42
CA ASN A 221 -6.10 33.29 -37.61
C ASN A 221 -5.22 32.78 -38.75
N ILE A 222 -5.82 31.95 -39.60
CA ILE A 222 -5.34 31.70 -40.96
C ILE A 222 -5.93 32.82 -41.82
N SER A 223 -5.09 33.76 -42.24
CA SER A 223 -5.42 34.66 -43.35
C SER A 223 -4.77 34.12 -44.62
N GLU A 224 -5.59 33.89 -45.63
CA GLU A 224 -5.21 33.74 -47.05
C GLU A 224 -4.59 35.02 -47.62
#